data_AF-A0ABD0N8G6-F1
#
_entry.id   AF-A0ABD0N8G6-F1
#
_cell.length_a   1.000
_cell.length_b   1.000
_cell.length_c   1.000
_cell.angle_alpha   90.00
_cell.angle_beta   90.00
_cell.angle_gamma   90.00
#
_symmetry.space_group_name_H-M   'P 1'
#
loop_
_entity.id
_entity.type
_entity.pdbx_description
1 polymer ?
#
loop_
_entity_poly.entity_id
_entity_poly.type
_entity_poly.pdbx_seq_one_letter_code
_entity_poly.pdbx_strand_id
1 'polypeptide(L)' 'VTPVAGPPEGGTRVTIRGVNLGLSFSDMVNNVQVAGVQCTPQENGYIIAE' A
#
# COMPACT_ATOMS: atom_id res chain seq x y z
N VAL A 1 -0.09 -8.99 -3.92
CA VAL A 1 -0.90 -8.17 -2.99
C VAL A 1 -1.73 -9.11 -2.13
N THR A 2 -1.80 -8.88 -0.82
CA THR A 2 -2.57 -9.72 0.12
C THR A 2 -3.17 -8.85 1.24
N PRO A 3 -4.40 -9.11 1.72
CA PRO A 3 -5.34 -10.12 1.24
C PRO A 3 -5.95 -9.77 -0.13
N VAL A 4 -6.62 -10.72 -0.77
CA VAL A 4 -7.28 -10.55 -2.08
C VAL A 4 -8.72 -10.03 -1.97
N ALA A 5 -9.27 -9.98 -0.76
CA ALA A 5 -10.62 -9.52 -0.46
C ALA A 5 -10.67 -8.85 0.93
N GLY A 6 -11.68 -8.03 1.14
CA GLY A 6 -11.95 -7.33 2.40
C GLY A 6 -13.36 -6.74 2.43
N PRO A 7 -13.79 -6.17 3.56
CA PRO A 7 -15.12 -5.56 3.70
C PRO A 7 -15.27 -4.31 2.81
N PRO A 8 -16.46 -4.04 2.25
CA PRO A 8 -16.71 -2.87 1.43
C PRO A 8 -16.57 -1.55 2.19
N GLU A 9 -16.69 -1.56 3.52
CA GLU A 9 -16.49 -0.40 4.38
C GLU A 9 -15.01 0.01 4.51
N GLY A 10 -14.08 -0.84 4.07
CA GLY A 10 -12.64 -0.58 4.15
C GLY A 10 -11.99 -1.12 5.44
N GLY A 11 -10.95 -0.44 5.91
CA GLY A 11 -10.16 -0.87 7.08
C GLY A 11 -9.25 -2.08 6.85
N THR A 12 -9.24 -2.63 5.63
CA THR A 12 -8.39 -3.78 5.29
C THR A 12 -6.94 -3.35 5.16
N ARG A 13 -6.05 -3.96 5.95
CA ARG A 13 -4.61 -3.76 5.80
C ARG A 13 -4.08 -4.58 4.62
N VAL A 14 -3.75 -3.89 3.53
CA VAL A 14 -3.16 -4.52 2.34
C VAL A 14 -1.64 -4.53 2.42
N THR A 15 -1.05 -5.63 1.99
CA THR A 15 0.40 -5.81 1.82
C THR A 15 0.70 -5.90 0.33
N ILE A 16 1.45 -4.93 -0.18
CA ILE A 16 1.89 -4.86 -1.56
C ILE A 16 3.36 -5.28 -1.60
N ARG A 17 3.70 -6.22 -2.48
CA ARG A 17 5.07 -6.67 -2.74
C ARG A 17 5.31 -6.52 -4.24
N GLY A 18 6.43 -5.91 -4.60
CA GLY A 18 6.80 -5.61 -5.98
C GLY A 18 8.26 -5.21 -6.08
N VAL A 19 8.69 -4.83 -7.28
CA VAL A 19 10.04 -4.34 -7.59
C VAL A 19 9.94 -2.94 -8.19
N ASN A 20 11.01 -2.15 -8.09
CA ASN A 20 11.07 -0.78 -8.62
C ASN A 20 9.92 0.12 -8.11
N LEU A 21 9.58 -0.01 -6.83
CA LEU A 21 8.64 0.90 -6.15
C LEU A 21 9.39 2.16 -5.69
N GLY A 22 8.69 3.08 -4.99
CA GLY A 22 9.31 4.31 -4.49
C GLY A 22 10.49 4.03 -3.55
N LEU A 23 11.44 4.97 -3.53
CA LEU A 23 12.67 4.90 -2.73
C LEU A 23 12.50 5.54 -1.33
N SER A 24 11.46 6.35 -1.17
CA SER A 24 11.10 6.98 0.10
C SER A 24 9.63 6.72 0.45
N PHE A 25 9.30 6.75 1.74
CA PHE A 25 7.92 6.63 2.19
C PHE A 25 7.03 7.77 1.66
N SER A 26 7.58 8.98 1.55
CA SER A 26 6.88 10.14 0.98
C SER A 26 6.39 9.90 -0.45
N ASP A 27 7.10 9.09 -1.24
CA ASP A 27 6.66 8.75 -2.61
C ASP A 27 5.39 7.90 -2.60
N MET A 28 5.07 7.22 -1.49
CA MET A 28 3.89 6.37 -1.37
C MET A 28 2.68 7.15 -0.85
N VAL A 29 2.90 8.20 -0.04
CA VAL A 29 1.83 9.03 0.53
C VAL A 29 1.08 9.69 -0.63
N ASN A 30 -0.17 9.28 -0.83
CA ASN A 30 -1.09 9.66 -1.94
C ASN A 30 -0.97 8.88 -3.26
N ASN A 31 0.06 8.05 -3.46
CA ASN A 31 0.23 7.30 -4.70
C ASN A 31 -0.31 5.86 -4.67
N VAL A 32 -0.86 5.43 -3.53
CA VAL A 32 -1.45 4.09 -3.37
C VAL A 32 -2.97 4.15 -3.42
N GLN A 33 -3.57 3.43 -4.36
CA GLN A 33 -5.02 3.32 -4.50
C GLN A 33 -5.43 1.87 -4.76
N VAL A 34 -6.63 1.49 -4.33
CA VAL A 34 -7.26 0.20 -4.62
C VAL A 34 -8.61 0.46 -5.25
N ALA A 35 -8.78 0.05 -6.52
CA ALA A 35 -10.00 0.29 -7.29
C ALA A 35 -10.48 1.77 -7.29
N GLY A 36 -9.53 2.72 -7.35
CA GLY A 36 -9.81 4.16 -7.32
C GLY A 36 -10.09 4.74 -5.92
N VAL A 37 -10.07 3.93 -4.88
CA VAL A 37 -10.18 4.38 -3.48
C VAL A 37 -8.78 4.63 -2.93
N GLN A 38 -8.58 5.79 -2.31
CA GLN A 38 -7.31 6.15 -1.68
C GLN A 38 -6.96 5.18 -0.55
N CYS A 39 -5.73 4.67 -0.56
CA CYS A 39 -5.21 3.81 0.50
C CYS A 39 -4.04 4.51 1.19
N THR A 40 -4.08 4.59 2.52
CA THR A 40 -3.03 5.25 3.30
C THR A 40 -1.93 4.26 3.66
N PRO A 41 -0.71 4.39 3.09
CA PRO A 41 0.40 3.50 3.44
C PRO A 41 0.81 3.68 4.90
N GLN A 42 1.38 2.63 5.50
CA GLN A 42 1.78 2.61 6.90
C GLN A 42 3.30 2.55 6.98
N GLU A 43 3.91 3.56 7.62
CA GLU A 43 5.37 3.72 7.68
C GLU A 43 6.07 2.50 8.29
N ASN A 44 5.55 1.98 9.40
CA ASN A 44 6.08 0.78 10.07
C ASN A 44 6.08 -0.49 9.20
N GLY A 45 5.34 -0.52 8.08
CA GLY A 45 5.27 -1.64 7.15
C GLY A 45 5.96 -1.38 5.81
N TYR A 46 6.55 -0.21 5.61
CA TYR A 46 7.25 0.15 4.38
C TYR A 46 8.69 -0.35 4.44
N ILE A 47 9.07 -1.14 3.43
CA ILE A 47 10.38 -1.78 3.33
C ILE A 47 10.89 -1.55 1.91
N ILE A 48 12.06 -0.94 1.78
CA ILE A 48 12.79 -0.87 0.51
C ILE A 48 13.50 -2.21 0.27
N ALA A 49 13.48 -2.69 -0.96
CA ALA A 49 14.36 -3.77 -1.36
C ALA A 49 15.76 -3.19 -1.59
N GLU A 50 16.76 -3.74 -0.92
CA GLU A 50 18.18 -3.48 -1.19
C GLU A 50 18.63 -4.20 -2.47
#